data_AF-A0A5N9F1J2-F1
#
_entry.id   AF-A0A5N9F1J2-F1
#
_cell.length_a   1.000
_cell.length_b   1.000
_cell.length_c   1.000
_cell.angle_alpha   90.00
_cell.angle_beta   90.00
_cell.angle_gamma   90.00
#
_symmetry.space_group_name_H-M   'P 1'
#
loop_
_entity.id
_entity.type
_entity.pdbx_description
1 polymer ?
#
loop_
_entity_poly.entity_id
_entity_poly.type
_entity_poly.pdbx_seq_one_letter_code
_entity_poly.pdbx_strand_id
1 'polypeptide(L)'
;MPGQGDTRGTTAQPVDPKLAALVVDGGPTATSAVLPDNPAINAANGSCPSVDQRGVARSRSPSCDIGAYTGRNPGIIQSRGRCCPAFNRL
;
A
#
# COMPACT_ATOMS: atom_id res chain seq x y z
N MET A 1 3.46 24.71 -3.00
CA MET A 1 4.73 24.70 -3.75
C MET A 1 5.59 23.58 -3.18
N PRO A 2 6.40 22.87 -3.97
CA PRO A 2 7.29 21.83 -3.45
C PRO A 2 8.23 22.41 -2.39
N GLY A 3 8.39 21.71 -1.27
CA GLY A 3 9.27 22.07 -0.16
C GLY A 3 10.69 21.52 -0.34
N GLN A 4 11.61 22.00 0.50
CA GLN A 4 12.95 21.43 0.62
C GLN A 4 12.84 19.94 1.00
N GLY A 5 13.41 19.05 0.18
CA GLY A 5 13.35 17.59 0.38
C GLY A 5 12.35 16.86 -0.52
N ASP A 6 11.44 17.58 -1.19
CA ASP A 6 10.52 16.97 -2.16
C ASP A 6 11.28 16.56 -3.42
N THR A 7 11.12 15.30 -3.84
CA THR A 7 11.71 14.80 -5.09
C THR A 7 10.65 14.76 -6.19
N ARG A 8 10.92 15.43 -7.31
CA ARG A 8 10.05 15.45 -8.50
C ARG A 8 10.83 15.04 -9.73
N GLY A 9 10.34 14.04 -10.46
CA GLY A 9 10.90 13.67 -11.76
C GLY A 9 10.59 14.68 -12.87
N THR A 10 11.47 14.77 -13.85
CA THR A 10 11.23 15.46 -15.13
C THR A 10 11.17 14.44 -16.27
N THR A 11 10.78 14.85 -17.48
CA THR A 11 10.87 13.98 -18.65
C THR A 11 12.31 13.60 -18.99
N ALA A 12 13.28 14.47 -18.71
CA ALA A 12 14.71 14.20 -18.91
C ALA A 12 15.32 13.35 -17.79
N GLN A 13 14.75 13.38 -16.59
CA GLN A 13 15.19 12.63 -15.42
C GLN A 13 13.96 12.11 -14.66
N PRO A 14 13.36 11.00 -15.14
CA PRO A 14 12.23 10.38 -14.45
C PRO A 14 12.68 9.85 -13.08
N VAL A 15 11.79 9.94 -12.09
CA VAL A 15 11.99 9.39 -10.75
C VAL A 15 11.00 8.26 -10.59
N ASP A 16 11.48 7.10 -10.12
CA ASP A 16 10.62 5.95 -9.85
C ASP A 16 9.77 6.21 -8.58
N PRO A 17 8.43 6.24 -8.68
CA PRO A 17 7.56 6.39 -7.52
C PRO A 17 7.53 5.13 -6.62
N LYS A 18 8.24 4.06 -6.99
CA LYS A 18 8.26 2.76 -6.31
C LYS A 18 6.86 2.19 -6.13
N LEU A 19 6.09 2.20 -7.22
CA LEU A 19 4.75 1.63 -7.32
C LEU A 19 4.74 0.53 -8.39
N ALA A 20 4.01 -0.55 -8.13
CA ALA A 20 3.74 -1.56 -9.14
C ALA A 20 2.77 -1.02 -10.21
N ALA A 21 2.70 -1.74 -11.33
CA ALA A 21 1.74 -1.47 -12.39
C ALA A 21 0.30 -1.41 -11.83
N LEU A 22 -0.52 -0.55 -12.44
CA LEU A 22 -1.93 -0.43 -12.09
C LEU A 22 -2.70 -1.65 -12.62
N VAL A 23 -3.19 -2.50 -11.71
CA VAL A 23 -3.85 -3.77 -12.05
C VAL A 23 -5.10 -4.00 -11.20
N VAL A 24 -6.02 -4.84 -11.69
CA VAL A 24 -7.25 -5.22 -10.97
C VAL A 24 -6.94 -6.38 -10.02
N ASP A 25 -6.61 -6.06 -8.77
CA ASP A 25 -6.19 -7.03 -7.74
C ASP A 25 -7.31 -7.40 -6.75
N GLY A 26 -8.55 -7.55 -7.25
CA GLY A 26 -9.69 -8.06 -6.46
C GLY A 26 -10.63 -7.01 -5.86
N GLY A 27 -10.43 -5.71 -6.18
CA GLY A 27 -11.36 -4.63 -5.81
C GLY A 27 -12.22 -4.14 -6.99
N PRO A 28 -13.15 -3.18 -6.74
CA PRO A 28 -13.99 -2.59 -7.78
C PRO A 28 -13.20 -1.69 -8.75
N THR A 29 -11.94 -1.38 -8.44
CA THR A 29 -11.06 -0.50 -9.20
C THR A 29 -9.65 -1.08 -9.26
N ALA A 30 -8.91 -0.74 -10.32
CA ALA A 30 -7.49 -1.07 -10.40
C ALA A 30 -6.69 -0.31 -9.32
N THR A 31 -5.67 -0.95 -8.77
CA THR A 31 -4.79 -0.41 -7.72
C THR A 31 -3.32 -0.64 -8.05
N SER A 32 -2.46 0.31 -7.67
CA SER A 32 -1.01 0.15 -7.73
C SER A 32 -0.46 -0.27 -6.38
N ALA A 33 0.25 -1.40 -6.33
CA ALA A 33 0.89 -1.86 -5.10
C ALA A 33 2.08 -0.96 -4.71
N VAL A 34 2.22 -0.69 -3.41
CA VAL A 34 3.40 -0.01 -2.87
C VAL A 34 4.55 -1.01 -2.79
N LEU A 35 5.69 -0.71 -3.43
CA LEU A 35 6.90 -1.55 -3.37
C LEU A 35 7.69 -1.30 -2.08
N PRO A 36 8.60 -2.20 -1.67
CA PRO A 36 9.49 -1.98 -0.52
C PRO A 36 10.28 -0.66 -0.62
N ASP A 37 10.68 -0.13 0.53
CA ASP A 37 11.43 1.14 0.66
C ASP A 37 10.73 2.37 0.07
N ASN A 38 9.41 2.34 0.03
CA ASN A 38 8.59 3.49 -0.34
C ASN A 38 8.28 4.33 0.92
N PRO A 39 8.45 5.68 0.86
CA PRO A 39 8.17 6.57 2.00
C PRO A 39 6.71 6.56 2.46
N ALA A 40 5.78 6.00 1.68
CA ALA A 40 4.37 5.85 2.06
C ALA A 40 4.13 4.74 3.09
N ILE A 41 5.09 3.82 3.31
CA ILE A 41 4.95 2.69 4.23
C ILE A 41 4.94 3.18 5.68
N ASN A 42 3.92 2.81 6.46
CA ASN A 42 3.72 3.25 7.85
C ASN A 42 3.79 4.77 8.08
N ALA A 43 3.51 5.60 7.06
CA ALA A 43 3.68 7.06 7.14
C ALA A 43 2.38 7.82 7.45
N ALA A 44 1.24 7.13 7.55
CA ALA A 44 -0.02 7.80 7.85
C ALA A 44 -0.02 8.38 9.27
N ASN A 45 -0.37 9.66 9.38
CA ASN A 45 -0.58 10.34 10.65
C ASN A 45 -2.08 10.43 10.92
N GLY A 46 -2.65 9.43 11.60
CA GLY A 46 -4.05 9.44 12.02
C GLY A 46 -4.77 8.09 11.94
N SER A 47 -6.09 8.14 12.05
CA SER A 47 -6.95 6.95 12.00
C SER A 47 -6.92 6.31 10.62
N CYS A 48 -6.55 5.03 10.60
CA CYS A 48 -6.55 4.23 9.38
C CYS A 48 -7.91 3.55 9.18
N PRO A 49 -8.48 3.59 7.96
CA PRO A 49 -9.60 2.73 7.61
C PRO A 49 -9.25 1.26 7.88
N SER A 50 -10.23 0.47 8.32
CA SER A 50 -10.02 -0.94 8.66
C SER A 50 -9.66 -1.81 7.46
N VAL A 51 -10.03 -1.37 6.24
CA VAL A 51 -9.79 -2.07 4.97
C VAL A 51 -9.23 -1.12 3.92
N ASP A 52 -8.47 -1.66 2.98
CA ASP A 52 -8.04 -0.95 1.78
C ASP A 52 -9.09 -1.01 0.66
N GLN A 53 -8.81 -0.42 -0.51
CA GLN A 53 -9.78 -0.36 -1.62
C GLN A 53 -10.09 -1.73 -2.25
N ARG A 54 -9.27 -2.75 -1.98
CA ARG A 54 -9.52 -4.14 -2.40
C ARG A 54 -10.40 -4.89 -1.39
N GLY A 55 -10.74 -4.27 -0.27
CA GLY A 55 -11.40 -4.92 0.86
C GLY A 55 -10.46 -5.75 1.73
N VAL A 56 -9.14 -5.59 1.59
CA VAL A 56 -8.15 -6.31 2.41
C VAL A 56 -7.93 -5.54 3.72
N ALA A 57 -7.93 -6.25 4.85
CA ALA A 57 -7.69 -5.64 6.15
C ALA A 57 -6.32 -4.95 6.20
N ARG A 58 -6.28 -3.69 6.67
CA ARG A 58 -5.01 -2.99 6.88
C ARG A 58 -4.35 -3.54 8.15
N SER A 59 -3.08 -3.94 8.05
CA SER A 59 -2.33 -4.43 9.22
C SER A 59 -2.31 -3.36 10.32
N ARG A 60 -2.55 -3.77 11.57
CA ARG A 60 -2.54 -2.86 12.73
C ARG A 60 -1.11 -2.63 13.22
N SER A 61 -0.27 -2.05 12.36
CA SER A 61 0.94 -1.36 12.82
C SER A 61 0.55 -0.04 13.49
N PRO A 62 1.42 0.59 14.30
CA PRO A 62 1.12 1.88 14.94
C PRO A 62 0.73 2.98 13.94
N SER A 63 1.18 2.87 12.68
CA SER A 63 0.76 3.68 11.55
C SER A 63 0.49 2.78 10.33
N CYS A 64 -0.47 3.13 9.48
CA CYS A 64 -0.72 2.41 8.22
C CYS A 64 0.03 3.03 7.04
N ASP A 65 0.12 2.27 5.95
CA ASP A 65 0.58 2.81 4.67
C ASP A 65 -0.37 3.90 4.18
N ILE A 66 0.18 4.96 3.60
CA ILE A 66 -0.60 6.00 2.91
C ILE A 66 -1.06 5.45 1.56
N GLY A 67 -2.36 5.61 1.26
CA GLY A 67 -2.93 5.34 -0.06
C GLY A 67 -3.94 4.18 -0.11
N ALA A 68 -4.45 3.93 -1.33
CA ALA A 68 -5.54 2.98 -1.59
C ALA A 68 -5.15 1.51 -1.45
N TYR A 69 -3.85 1.22 -1.41
CA TYR A 69 -3.26 -0.11 -1.25
C TYR A 69 -2.52 -0.19 0.09
N THR A 70 -2.51 -1.37 0.70
CA THR A 70 -1.59 -1.69 1.81
C THR A 70 -0.69 -2.85 1.43
N GLY A 71 0.61 -2.68 1.68
CA GLY A 71 1.56 -3.78 1.61
C GLY A 71 1.24 -4.78 2.71
N ARG A 72 1.31 -6.08 2.42
CA ARG A 72 1.41 -7.07 3.50
C ARG A 72 2.75 -6.81 4.19
N ASN A 73 2.78 -6.00 5.24
CA ASN A 73 3.96 -5.91 6.09
C ASN A 73 4.04 -7.21 6.89
N PRO A 74 5.00 -8.11 6.62
CA PRO A 74 5.09 -9.37 7.34
C PRO A 74 5.63 -9.18 8.78
N GLY A 75 6.04 -7.96 9.16
CA GLY A 75 6.72 -7.68 10.42
C GLY A 75 5.85 -7.53 11.67
N ILE A 76 4.53 -7.38 11.54
CA ILE A 76 3.62 -7.24 12.70
C ILE A 76 2.40 -8.15 12.48
N ILE A 77 2.43 -9.33 13.11
CA ILE A 77 1.31 -10.26 13.35
C ILE A 77 0.69 -10.93 12.11
N GLN A 78 1.36 -11.96 11.56
CA GLN A 78 0.67 -13.17 11.07
C GLN A 78 0.90 -14.37 12.01
N SER A 79 1.10 -14.12 13.31
CA SER A 79 1.14 -15.19 14.29
C SER A 79 -0.28 -15.71 14.54
N ARG A 80 -0.65 -16.71 13.73
CA ARG A 80 -1.72 -17.70 13.93
C ARG A 80 -3.15 -17.16 13.85
N GLY A 81 -3.74 -17.32 12.66
CA GLY A 81 -5.16 -17.61 12.55
C GLY A 81 -5.90 -16.82 11.48
N ARG A 82 -6.01 -17.43 10.29
CA ARG A 82 -7.01 -17.12 9.25
C ARG A 82 -6.97 -15.70 8.68
N CYS A 83 -5.95 -15.41 7.87
CA CYS A 83 -6.05 -14.36 6.84
C CYS A 83 -6.04 -15.01 5.46
N CYS A 84 -7.19 -15.58 5.11
CA CYS A 84 -7.74 -15.80 3.77
C CYS A 84 -8.94 -16.75 3.93
N PRO A 85 -10.20 -16.40 3.58
CA PRO A 85 -10.87 -17.35 2.70
C PRO A 85 -10.00 -17.36 1.44
N ALA A 86 -9.43 -18.51 1.12
CA ALA A 86 -8.92 -18.75 -0.21
C ALA A 86 -10.02 -18.26 -1.17
N PHE A 87 -9.72 -17.23 -1.96
CA PHE A 87 -10.53 -16.94 -3.13
C PHE A 87 -10.42 -18.21 -3.96
N ASN A 88 -11.47 -19.03 -3.89
CA ASN A 88 -11.58 -20.26 -4.63
C ASN A 88 -11.46 -19.87 -6.10
N ARG A 89 -10.36 -20.30 -6.75
CA ARG A 89 -10.25 -20.26 -8.20
C ARG A 89 -11.32 -21.21 -8.73
N LEU A 90 -12.34 -20.66 -9.38
CA LEU A 90 -13.03 -21.31 -10.49
C LEU A 90 -12.46 -20.71 -11.77
#